data_AF-A0A1V5TS32-F1
#
_entry.id   AF-A0A1V5TS32-F1
#
_cell.length_a   1.000
_cell.length_b   1.000
_cell.length_c   1.000
_cell.angle_alpha   90.00
_cell.angle_beta   90.00
_cell.angle_gamma   90.00
#
_symmetry.space_group_name_H-M   'P 1'
#
loop_
_entity.id
_entity.type
_entity.pdbx_description
1 polymer ?
#
loop_
_entity_poly.entity_id
_entity_poly.type
_entity_poly.pdbx_seq_one_letter_code
_entity_poly.pdbx_strand_id
1 'polypeptide(L)'
;MIQGTITKAVWIARVPAVLYALFLMLFSFDVFGGAGVTAKEIGAFLLHCVPSFLILLLVFVTWKRPRLTGLFFILLAAGFAVYFLFTKQRDVASYYLLSVIPAAVGVIYLLCGIAKKDAAKEEKAQKP
;
A
#
# COMPACT_ATOMS: atom_id res chain seq x y z
N MET A 1 -19.02 -19.93 11.43
CA MET A 1 -19.26 -18.88 10.41
C MET A 1 -18.26 -17.72 10.49
N ILE A 2 -17.81 -17.30 11.68
CA ILE A 2 -16.94 -16.11 11.88
C ILE A 2 -15.58 -16.19 11.17
N GLN A 3 -14.90 -17.34 11.19
CA GLN A 3 -13.59 -17.55 10.53
C GLN A 3 -13.62 -17.32 9.00
N GLY A 4 -14.75 -17.68 8.34
CA GLY A 4 -14.92 -17.48 6.91
C GLY A 4 -14.99 -15.99 6.54
N THR A 5 -15.64 -15.18 7.37
CA THR A 5 -15.78 -13.73 7.15
C THR A 5 -14.46 -13.00 7.37
N ILE A 6 -13.68 -13.38 8.38
CA ILE A 6 -12.37 -12.76 8.67
C ILE A 6 -11.36 -13.04 7.56
N THR A 7 -11.36 -14.25 7.01
CA THR A 7 -10.49 -14.60 5.90
C THR A 7 -10.83 -13.79 4.64
N LYS A 8 -12.13 -13.60 4.36
CA LYS A 8 -12.61 -12.72 3.29
C LYS A 8 -12.22 -11.25 3.52
N ALA A 9 -12.33 -10.75 4.75
CA ALA A 9 -11.94 -9.39 5.10
C ALA A 9 -10.43 -9.13 4.94
N VAL A 10 -9.58 -10.10 5.24
CA VAL A 10 -8.13 -9.98 4.99
C VAL A 10 -7.81 -10.00 3.49
N TRP A 11 -8.62 -10.70 2.70
CA TRP A 11 -8.51 -10.70 1.24
C TRP A 11 -8.98 -9.37 0.63
N ILE A 12 -10.10 -8.81 1.11
CA ILE A 12 -10.61 -7.53 0.57
C ILE A 12 -9.67 -6.36 0.86
N ALA A 13 -8.94 -6.40 1.98
CA ALA A 13 -7.90 -5.43 2.30
C ALA A 13 -6.76 -5.39 1.25
N ARG A 14 -6.59 -6.43 0.43
CA ARG A 14 -5.59 -6.48 -0.65
C ARG A 14 -5.87 -5.51 -1.78
N VAL A 15 -7.16 -5.37 -2.10
CA VAL A 15 -7.65 -4.55 -3.20
C VAL A 15 -7.14 -3.11 -3.10
N PRO A 16 -7.33 -2.37 -2.00
CA PRO A 16 -6.88 -0.98 -1.94
C PRO A 16 -5.35 -0.83 -2.02
N ALA A 17 -4.55 -1.78 -1.51
CA ALA A 17 -3.09 -1.71 -1.64
C ALA A 17 -2.60 -1.92 -3.08
N VAL A 18 -3.19 -2.88 -3.80
CA VAL A 18 -2.88 -3.12 -5.22
C VAL A 18 -3.35 -1.95 -6.07
N LEU A 19 -4.59 -1.47 -5.84
CA LEU A 19 -5.11 -0.29 -6.52
C LEU A 19 -4.25 0.94 -6.28
N TYR A 20 -3.75 1.15 -5.05
CA TYR A 20 -2.84 2.25 -4.76
C TYR A 20 -1.54 2.15 -5.56
N ALA A 21 -0.92 0.98 -5.62
CA ALA A 21 0.31 0.79 -6.39
C ALA A 21 0.08 0.99 -7.90
N LEU A 22 -1.02 0.48 -8.44
CA LEU A 22 -1.38 0.68 -9.85
C LEU A 22 -1.71 2.14 -10.16
N PHE A 23 -2.39 2.83 -9.24
CA PHE A 23 -2.66 4.26 -9.34
C PHE A 23 -1.35 5.06 -9.36
N LEU A 24 -0.39 4.77 -8.49
CA LEU A 24 0.93 5.41 -8.53
C LEU A 24 1.67 5.14 -9.85
N MET A 25 1.52 3.95 -10.42
CA MET A 25 2.12 3.60 -11.72
C MET A 25 1.58 4.45 -12.89
N LEU A 26 0.37 5.03 -12.76
CA LEU A 26 -0.16 5.93 -13.79
C LEU A 26 0.68 7.21 -13.92
N PHE A 27 1.28 7.70 -12.83
CA PHE A 27 2.14 8.88 -12.88
C PHE A 27 3.44 8.61 -13.65
N SER A 28 3.88 7.36 -13.75
CA SER A 28 5.07 6.99 -14.52
C SER A 28 4.90 7.28 -16.02
N PHE A 29 3.66 7.37 -16.52
CA PHE A 29 3.39 7.74 -17.91
C PHE A 29 3.69 9.21 -18.24
N ASP A 30 3.95 10.08 -17.25
CA ASP A 30 4.28 11.50 -17.52
C ASP A 30 5.55 11.70 -18.35
N VAL A 31 6.39 10.66 -18.42
CA VAL A 31 7.64 10.63 -19.19
C VAL A 31 7.36 10.70 -20.69
N PHE A 32 6.18 10.25 -21.12
CA PHE A 32 5.78 10.29 -22.52
C PHE A 32 5.07 11.61 -22.84
N GLY A 33 5.62 12.37 -23.77
CA GLY A 33 5.00 13.63 -24.23
C GLY A 33 5.56 14.21 -25.53
N GLY A 34 6.58 13.57 -26.11
CA GLY A 34 7.19 14.00 -27.38
C GLY A 34 6.48 13.44 -28.62
N ALA A 35 7.01 13.78 -29.80
CA ALA A 35 6.48 13.36 -31.10
C ALA A 35 6.66 11.85 -31.43
N GLY A 36 7.20 11.07 -30.50
CA GLY A 36 7.41 9.63 -30.65
C GLY A 36 7.99 9.02 -29.38
N VAL A 37 7.99 7.68 -29.29
CA VAL A 37 8.57 6.93 -28.16
C VAL A 37 10.02 6.60 -28.44
N THR A 38 10.91 7.06 -27.57
CA THR A 38 12.36 6.80 -27.63
C THR A 38 12.79 5.74 -26.63
N ALA A 39 13.92 5.07 -26.87
CA ALA A 39 14.50 4.13 -25.92
C ALA A 39 14.81 4.78 -24.55
N LYS A 40 15.15 6.08 -24.56
CA LYS A 40 15.37 6.86 -23.34
C LYS A 40 14.10 7.02 -22.51
N GLU A 41 12.95 7.32 -23.15
CA GLU A 41 11.66 7.43 -22.46
C GLU A 41 11.19 6.08 -21.91
N ILE A 42 11.41 4.98 -22.64
CA ILE A 42 11.11 3.63 -22.13
C ILE A 42 11.95 3.35 -20.87
N GLY A 43 13.25 3.67 -20.90
CA GLY A 43 14.12 3.51 -19.73
C GLY A 43 13.67 4.35 -18.54
N ALA A 44 13.32 5.61 -18.76
CA ALA A 44 12.82 6.51 -17.72
C ALA A 44 11.45 6.07 -17.17
N PHE A 45 10.54 5.59 -18.02
CA PHE A 45 9.26 5.00 -17.61
C PHE A 45 9.48 3.80 -16.68
N LEU A 46 10.36 2.87 -17.04
CA LEU A 46 10.66 1.69 -16.21
C LEU A 46 11.24 2.09 -14.85
N LEU A 47 12.10 3.11 -14.81
CA LEU A 47 12.63 3.66 -13.56
C LEU A 47 11.54 4.34 -12.72
N HIS A 48 10.63 5.09 -13.34
CA HIS A 48 9.48 5.69 -12.64
C HIS A 48 8.44 4.67 -12.16
N CYS A 49 8.40 3.46 -12.72
CA CYS A 49 7.55 2.37 -12.23
C CYS A 49 8.13 1.67 -10.99
N VAL A 50 9.42 1.86 -10.66
CA VAL A 50 10.08 1.20 -9.53
C VAL A 50 9.35 1.39 -8.20
N PRO A 51 8.90 2.60 -7.80
CA PRO A 51 8.15 2.78 -6.56
C PRO A 51 6.90 1.91 -6.47
N SER A 52 6.14 1.82 -7.56
CA SER A 52 4.93 1.00 -7.65
C SER A 52 5.24 -0.49 -7.59
N PHE A 53 6.29 -0.95 -8.29
CA PHE A 53 6.73 -2.34 -8.21
C PHE A 53 7.24 -2.73 -6.83
N LEU A 54 7.92 -1.84 -6.11
CA LEU A 54 8.34 -2.09 -4.73
C LEU A 54 7.14 -2.28 -3.79
N ILE A 55 6.09 -1.47 -3.94
CA ILE A 55 4.86 -1.64 -3.16
C ILE A 55 4.17 -2.97 -3.49
N LEU A 56 4.05 -3.32 -4.78
CA LEU A 56 3.47 -4.60 -5.21
C LEU A 56 4.27 -5.79 -4.66
N LEU A 57 5.60 -5.74 -4.76
CA LEU A 57 6.49 -6.76 -4.23
C LEU A 57 6.35 -6.90 -2.71
N LEU A 58 6.27 -5.79 -1.99
CA LEU A 58 6.06 -5.78 -0.54
C LEU A 58 4.74 -6.48 -0.19
N VAL A 59 3.64 -6.07 -0.84
CA VAL A 59 2.31 -6.68 -0.64
C VAL A 59 2.36 -8.19 -0.92
N PHE A 60 3.07 -8.60 -1.98
CA PHE A 60 3.29 -9.99 -2.36
C PHE A 60 4.10 -10.78 -1.31
N VAL A 61 5.21 -10.25 -0.83
CA VAL A 61 6.04 -10.91 0.20
C VAL A 61 5.30 -11.00 1.53
N THR A 62 4.53 -9.97 1.89
CA THR A 62 3.73 -9.95 3.12
C THR A 62 2.33 -10.56 2.92
N TRP A 63 2.11 -11.40 1.90
CA TRP A 63 0.77 -11.90 1.53
C TRP A 63 0.02 -12.63 2.66
N LYS A 64 0.75 -13.30 3.55
CA LYS A 64 0.15 -14.02 4.70
C LYS A 64 0.17 -13.22 6.00
N ARG A 65 0.82 -12.04 6.02
CA ARG A 65 1.12 -11.23 7.22
C ARG A 65 0.53 -9.81 7.12
N PRO A 66 -0.81 -9.65 7.24
CA PRO A 66 -1.48 -8.36 7.04
C PRO A 66 -0.98 -7.26 7.97
N ARG A 67 -0.59 -7.58 9.22
CA ARG A 67 -0.02 -6.60 10.15
C ARG A 67 1.31 -6.01 9.67
N LEU A 68 2.15 -6.82 9.04
CA LEU A 68 3.41 -6.32 8.49
C LEU A 68 3.14 -5.38 7.32
N THR A 69 2.24 -5.75 6.40
CA THR A 69 1.80 -4.85 5.33
C THR A 69 1.29 -3.53 5.88
N GLY A 70 0.40 -3.60 6.89
CA GLY A 70 -0.16 -2.42 7.52
C GLY A 70 0.90 -1.52 8.13
N LEU A 71 1.85 -2.10 8.88
CA LEU A 71 2.97 -1.38 9.46
C LEU A 71 3.83 -0.68 8.39
N PHE A 72 4.15 -1.36 7.29
CA PHE A 72 4.91 -0.76 6.19
C PHE A 72 4.19 0.44 5.58
N PHE A 73 2.88 0.34 5.34
CA PHE A 73 2.08 1.45 4.82
C PHE A 73 1.99 2.63 5.80
N ILE A 74 1.90 2.38 7.10
CA ILE A 74 1.96 3.44 8.13
C ILE A 74 3.34 4.11 8.17
N LEU A 75 4.42 3.34 8.10
CA LEU A 75 5.78 3.88 8.07
C LEU A 75 6.02 4.71 6.81
N LEU A 76 5.53 4.24 5.66
CA LEU A 76 5.59 4.97 4.40
C LEU A 76 4.83 6.31 4.52
N ALA A 77 3.60 6.29 5.03
CA ALA A 77 2.79 7.48 5.26
C ALA A 77 3.49 8.47 6.21
N ALA A 78 4.00 7.98 7.34
CA ALA A 78 4.70 8.80 8.31
C ALA A 78 5.97 9.43 7.71
N GLY A 79 6.74 8.66 6.92
CA GLY A 79 7.92 9.16 6.22
C GLY A 79 7.57 10.33 5.28
N PHE A 80 6.52 10.19 4.48
CA PHE A 80 6.04 11.28 3.63
C PHE A 80 5.50 12.46 4.43
N ALA A 81 4.69 12.23 5.48
CA ALA A 81 4.20 13.29 6.34
C ALA A 81 5.35 14.13 6.92
N VAL A 82 6.37 13.45 7.44
CA VAL A 82 7.59 14.07 7.96
C VAL A 82 8.31 14.85 6.86
N TYR A 83 8.49 14.26 5.68
CA TYR A 83 9.09 14.96 4.52
C TYR A 83 8.37 16.26 4.17
N PHE A 84 7.03 16.27 4.12
CA PHE A 84 6.25 17.48 3.84
C PHE A 84 6.37 18.54 4.95
N LEU A 85 6.46 18.11 6.21
CA LEU A 85 6.68 19.03 7.33
C LEU A 85 8.05 19.71 7.25
N PHE A 86 9.10 18.96 6.93
CA PHE A 86 10.48 19.49 6.84
C PHE A 86 10.70 20.37 5.62
N THR A 87 10.20 19.97 4.45
CA THR A 87 10.34 20.73 3.21
C THR A 87 9.40 21.93 3.13
N LYS A 88 8.42 22.03 4.05
CA LYS A 88 7.34 23.03 4.05
C LYS A 88 6.55 23.08 2.74
N GLN A 89 6.60 22.02 1.94
CA GLN A 89 5.89 21.94 0.67
C GLN A 89 4.38 21.93 0.92
N ARG A 90 3.66 22.85 0.27
CA ARG A 90 2.23 23.11 0.50
C ARG A 90 1.32 22.47 -0.55
N ASP A 91 1.85 21.59 -1.38
CA ASP A 91 1.01 20.88 -2.33
C ASP A 91 0.12 19.86 -1.61
N VAL A 92 -1.14 20.25 -1.44
CA VAL A 92 -2.14 19.46 -0.71
C VAL A 92 -2.39 18.15 -1.43
N ALA A 93 -2.45 18.16 -2.77
CA ALA A 93 -2.70 16.95 -3.54
C ALA A 93 -1.64 15.86 -3.27
N SER A 94 -0.36 16.19 -3.40
CA SER A 94 0.73 15.25 -3.14
C SER A 94 0.76 14.78 -1.69
N TYR A 95 0.45 15.65 -0.72
CA TYR A 95 0.36 15.24 0.68
C TYR A 95 -0.72 14.17 0.89
N TYR A 96 -1.92 14.36 0.33
CA TYR A 96 -2.99 13.37 0.45
C TYR A 96 -2.63 12.07 -0.26
N LEU A 97 -2.06 12.14 -1.46
CA LEU A 97 -1.70 10.98 -2.26
C LEU A 97 -0.58 10.13 -1.65
N LEU A 98 0.45 10.77 -1.09
CA LEU A 98 1.65 10.08 -0.62
C LEU A 98 1.63 9.77 0.88
N SER A 99 0.80 10.47 1.67
CA SER A 99 0.69 10.24 3.11
C SER A 99 -0.68 9.69 3.52
N VAL A 100 -1.75 10.43 3.22
CA VAL A 100 -3.08 10.12 3.76
C VAL A 100 -3.64 8.81 3.21
N ILE A 101 -3.55 8.58 1.91
CA ILE A 101 -4.04 7.33 1.29
C ILE A 101 -3.26 6.11 1.80
N PRO A 102 -1.91 6.10 1.81
CA PRO A 102 -1.14 5.03 2.43
C PRO A 102 -1.47 4.79 3.90
N ALA A 103 -1.71 5.85 4.68
CA ALA A 103 -2.11 5.71 6.08
C ALA A 103 -3.44 4.96 6.20
N ALA A 104 -4.44 5.31 5.39
CA ALA A 104 -5.74 4.65 5.37
C ALA A 104 -5.61 3.16 5.02
N VAL A 105 -4.82 2.84 3.98
CA VAL A 105 -4.52 1.43 3.62
C VAL A 105 -3.85 0.71 4.78
N GLY A 106 -2.87 1.34 5.44
CA GLY A 106 -2.16 0.81 6.59
C GLY A 106 -3.09 0.47 7.75
N VAL A 107 -3.99 1.40 8.11
CA VAL A 107 -4.98 1.21 9.17
C VAL A 107 -5.90 0.03 8.87
N ILE A 108 -6.44 -0.07 7.65
CA ILE A 108 -7.30 -1.20 7.23
C ILE A 108 -6.57 -2.53 7.45
N TYR A 109 -5.32 -2.64 7.00
CA TYR A 109 -4.51 -3.85 7.15
C TYR A 109 -4.21 -4.21 8.61
N LEU A 110 -3.94 -3.22 9.46
CA LEU A 110 -3.71 -3.42 10.89
C LEU A 110 -4.98 -3.91 11.58
N LEU A 111 -6.14 -3.29 11.32
CA LEU A 111 -7.42 -3.69 11.87
C LEU A 111 -7.79 -5.13 11.46
N CYS A 112 -7.67 -5.47 10.17
CA CYS A 112 -7.89 -6.83 9.69
C CYS A 112 -6.90 -7.83 10.32
N GLY A 113 -5.65 -7.41 10.54
CA GLY A 113 -4.63 -8.21 11.20
C GLY A 113 -4.88 -8.42 12.70
N ILE A 114 -5.52 -7.47 13.38
CA ILE A 114 -5.96 -7.58 14.78
C ILE A 114 -7.09 -8.61 14.85
N ALA A 115 -8.17 -8.39 14.10
CA ALA A 115 -9.32 -9.29 14.04
C ALA A 115 -8.94 -10.75 13.73
N LYS A 116 -8.00 -10.98 12.80
CA LYS A 116 -7.51 -12.33 12.47
C LYS A 116 -6.82 -13.02 13.66
N LYS A 117 -6.07 -12.30 14.48
CA LYS A 117 -5.38 -12.88 15.64
C LYS A 117 -6.35 -13.21 16.76
N ASP A 118 -7.32 -12.33 16.99
CA ASP A 118 -8.27 -12.47 18.10
C ASP A 118 -9.17 -13.69 17.87
N ALA A 119 -9.70 -13.86 16.65
CA ALA A 119 -10.45 -15.07 16.29
C ALA A 119 -9.61 -16.36 16.40
N ALA A 120 -8.33 -16.32 16.04
CA ALA A 120 -7.45 -17.47 16.20
C ALA A 120 -7.14 -17.80 17.68
N LYS A 121 -7.22 -16.81 18.58
CA LYS A 121 -7.04 -17.00 20.02
C LYS A 121 -8.29 -17.62 20.65
N GLU A 122 -9.48 -17.14 20.29
CA GLU A 122 -10.77 -17.67 20.76
C GLU A 122 -10.95 -19.14 20.38
N GLU A 123 -10.62 -19.51 19.14
CA GLU A 123 -10.70 -20.90 18.68
C GLU A 123 -9.79 -21.84 19.47
N LYS A 124 -8.57 -21.39 19.81
CA LYS A 124 -7.65 -22.18 20.65
C LYS A 124 -8.14 -22.33 22.08
N ALA A 125 -8.85 -21.33 22.62
CA ALA A 125 -9.39 -21.39 23.97
C ALA A 125 -10.62 -22.31 24.10
N GLN A 126 -11.33 -22.57 23.00
CA GLN A 126 -12.49 -23.47 22.95
C GLN A 126 -12.13 -24.94 22.65
N LYS A 127 -10.88 -25.23 22.28
CA LYS A 127 -10.42 -26.60 22.02
C LYS A 127 -10.00 -27.23 23.36
N PRO A 128 -10.64 -28.34 23.79
CA PRO A 128 -10.30 -29.02 25.04
C PRO A 128 -8.91 -29.67 25.00
#